data_AF-A0A519DMX4-F1
#
_entry.id   AF-A0A519DMX4-F1
#
_cell.length_a   1.000
_cell.length_b   1.000
_cell.length_c   1.000
_cell.angle_alpha   90.00
_cell.angle_beta   90.00
_cell.angle_gamma   90.00
#
_symmetry.space_group_name_H-M   'P 1'
#
loop_
_entity.id
_entity.type
_entity.pdbx_description
1 polymer ?
#
loop_
_entity_poly.entity_id
_entity_poly.type
_entity_poly.pdbx_seq_one_letter_code
_entity_poly.pdbx_strand_id
1 'polypeptide(L)'
;MTLSQDGNFVWDGTKWIPVQQNFPQHQQQISPAIPLHPSYSQQNIVYVQSHRKSNKFWLLLGGGIFAILVVILLLLGAIIWALLPPPEFGHRLDVSHSTFEDLGANKEPYLVNEGYPDFSTTVAISNFGSGVIIGDRWVLTAGHVVLDEEYGEEQPGAWVVFVGSDYENPDATYDVKAIHVHPGWRADNSNDGLEYGVDIALIELTSSIQGVTPAPWANSTELDDQFLDSLIYSSGFGDYGDVIDDGSGDYYSQRRAWKNTLDRLSDDIDPPKKYSGDDVWQGGWVVYDFDSPEGDYNSLAKGENSDGMFSYVGVGNSSSVALDLEGTSVPGDSGGPTYLKINGEWTVIGLTSHGSTDGYYGDLALNTRVSSHADWICSITGNALTGCE
;
A
#
# COMPACT_ATOMS: atom_id res chain seq x y z
N MET A 1 -2.00 -20.99 -44.47
CA MET A 1 -0.75 -20.29 -44.10
C MET A 1 -1.14 -19.32 -43.00
N THR A 2 -0.73 -19.60 -41.77
CA THR A 2 -1.13 -18.79 -40.60
C THR A 2 -0.11 -17.67 -40.41
N LEU A 3 -0.57 -16.47 -40.14
CA LEU A 3 0.27 -15.32 -39.80
C LEU A 3 0.22 -15.08 -38.28
N SER A 4 1.30 -14.54 -37.72
CA SER A 4 1.32 -14.03 -36.35
C SER A 4 0.48 -12.75 -36.22
N GLN A 5 0.04 -12.40 -35.00
CA GLN A 5 -0.81 -11.21 -34.77
C GLN A 5 -0.11 -9.88 -35.14
N ASP A 6 1.22 -9.84 -35.07
CA ASP A 6 2.05 -8.71 -35.51
C ASP A 6 2.36 -8.71 -37.03
N GLY A 7 1.90 -9.73 -37.76
CA GLY A 7 2.07 -9.88 -39.21
C GLY A 7 3.49 -10.23 -39.69
N ASN A 8 4.49 -10.31 -38.79
CA ASN A 8 5.90 -10.45 -39.17
C ASN A 8 6.32 -11.90 -39.51
N PHE A 9 5.55 -12.91 -39.08
CA PHE A 9 5.90 -14.32 -39.22
C PHE A 9 4.79 -15.16 -39.85
N VAL A 10 5.20 -16.17 -40.62
CA VAL A 10 4.35 -17.19 -41.25
C VAL A 10 4.65 -18.57 -40.64
N TRP A 11 3.60 -19.32 -40.31
CA TRP A 11 3.69 -20.72 -39.88
C TRP A 11 3.81 -21.67 -41.08
N ASP A 12 4.87 -22.47 -41.13
CA ASP A 12 5.13 -23.45 -42.20
C ASP A 12 4.46 -24.82 -41.99
N GLY A 13 3.86 -25.05 -40.82
CA GLY A 13 3.35 -26.35 -40.37
C GLY A 13 4.15 -26.97 -39.22
N THR A 14 5.37 -26.50 -39.00
CA THR A 14 6.30 -26.96 -37.95
C THR A 14 6.94 -25.84 -37.13
N LYS A 15 7.08 -24.63 -37.69
CA LYS A 15 7.69 -23.46 -37.06
C LYS A 15 7.22 -22.13 -37.69
N TRP A 16 7.52 -21.04 -37.00
CA TRP A 16 7.38 -19.67 -37.53
C TRP A 16 8.61 -19.25 -38.35
N ILE A 17 8.40 -18.54 -39.46
CA ILE A 17 9.43 -18.02 -40.37
C ILE A 17 9.18 -16.52 -40.64
N PRO A 18 10.19 -15.63 -40.60
CA PRO A 18 10.03 -14.22 -40.94
C PRO A 18 9.57 -13.98 -42.39
N VAL A 19 8.69 -13.00 -42.60
CA VAL A 19 8.22 -12.59 -43.94
C VAL A 19 9.21 -11.61 -44.59
N GLN A 20 9.88 -12.03 -45.66
CA GLN A 20 10.78 -11.15 -46.44
C GLN A 20 10.00 -10.22 -47.39
N GLN A 21 10.08 -8.91 -47.17
CA GLN A 21 9.55 -7.90 -48.09
C GLN A 21 10.55 -7.56 -49.20
N ASN A 22 10.13 -7.69 -50.46
CA ASN A 22 10.86 -7.19 -51.64
C ASN A 22 10.10 -6.02 -52.27
N PHE A 23 10.77 -4.88 -52.46
CA PHE A 23 10.18 -3.69 -53.10
C PHE A 23 10.57 -3.57 -54.59
N PRO A 24 9.64 -3.30 -55.53
CA PRO A 24 9.94 -3.22 -56.97
C PRO A 24 10.57 -1.89 -57.43
N GLN A 25 11.21 -1.90 -58.60
CA GLN A 25 11.66 -0.70 -59.32
C GLN A 25 10.58 -0.16 -60.27
N HIS A 26 10.65 1.14 -60.59
CA HIS A 26 9.90 1.80 -61.69
C HIS A 26 10.81 2.73 -62.53
N GLN A 27 10.43 2.98 -63.79
CA GLN A 27 11.28 3.59 -64.82
C GLN A 27 10.67 4.84 -65.49
N GLN A 28 11.55 5.80 -65.83
CA GLN A 28 11.65 6.59 -67.09
C GLN A 28 10.42 7.21 -67.80
N GLN A 29 10.55 8.48 -68.23
CA GLN A 29 10.16 9.09 -69.54
C GLN A 29 10.22 10.65 -69.47
N ILE A 30 10.47 11.50 -70.48
CA ILE A 30 11.10 11.41 -71.83
C ILE A 30 11.95 12.71 -72.07
N SER A 31 12.44 12.98 -73.29
CA SER A 31 12.94 14.32 -73.73
C SER A 31 12.86 14.50 -75.26
N PRO A 32 12.70 15.74 -75.79
CA PRO A 32 13.05 16.14 -77.17
C PRO A 32 14.20 17.21 -77.18
N ALA A 33 15.32 17.08 -77.92
CA ALA A 33 15.52 17.28 -79.38
C ALA A 33 15.58 18.79 -79.79
N ILE A 34 16.46 19.35 -80.66
CA ILE A 34 17.62 18.93 -81.52
C ILE A 34 18.29 20.23 -82.13
N PRO A 35 19.43 20.30 -82.88
CA PRO A 35 20.55 19.38 -83.18
C PRO A 35 22.01 19.96 -83.09
N LEU A 36 22.99 19.06 -83.28
CA LEU A 36 24.36 19.11 -83.89
C LEU A 36 25.11 20.41 -84.33
N HIS A 37 26.44 20.39 -84.11
CA HIS A 37 27.52 20.74 -85.08
C HIS A 37 28.72 19.77 -84.92
N PRO A 38 29.64 19.58 -85.90
CA PRO A 38 30.41 18.33 -86.02
C PRO A 38 31.97 18.37 -85.88
N SER A 39 32.55 17.22 -85.51
CA SER A 39 33.97 16.79 -85.67
C SER A 39 35.05 17.51 -84.81
N TYR A 40 36.19 16.92 -84.42
CA TYR A 40 36.93 15.72 -84.87
C TYR A 40 37.59 14.91 -83.72
N SER A 41 37.87 13.61 -83.98
CA SER A 41 38.90 12.75 -83.35
C SER A 41 38.78 12.34 -81.86
N GLN A 42 39.21 11.09 -81.56
CA GLN A 42 39.26 10.50 -80.22
C GLN A 42 40.69 10.49 -79.65
N GLN A 43 40.82 10.70 -78.34
CA GLN A 43 41.77 9.96 -77.48
C GLN A 43 41.09 9.60 -76.15
N ASN A 44 41.68 8.66 -75.41
CA ASN A 44 40.98 7.86 -74.41
C ASN A 44 40.63 8.60 -73.11
N ILE A 45 39.50 8.21 -72.51
CA ILE A 45 39.01 8.73 -71.23
C ILE A 45 39.95 8.30 -70.09
N VAL A 46 40.45 9.27 -69.34
CA VAL A 46 41.22 9.02 -68.11
C VAL A 46 40.26 8.73 -66.96
N TYR A 47 40.43 7.59 -66.29
CA TYR A 47 39.75 7.29 -65.02
C TYR A 47 40.28 8.19 -63.90
N VAL A 48 39.54 9.25 -63.56
CA VAL A 48 39.82 10.04 -62.37
C VAL A 48 39.29 9.29 -61.14
N GLN A 49 40.14 8.46 -60.52
CA GLN A 49 39.85 7.91 -59.20
C GLN A 49 39.79 9.05 -58.16
N SER A 50 38.59 9.40 -57.72
CA SER A 50 38.40 10.30 -56.57
C SER A 50 38.75 9.59 -55.27
N HIS A 51 40.01 9.70 -54.85
CA HIS A 51 40.50 9.15 -53.58
C HIS A 51 39.89 9.91 -52.38
N ARG A 52 38.65 9.55 -52.01
CA ARG A 52 37.92 10.09 -50.85
C ARG A 52 38.64 9.67 -49.57
N LYS A 53 39.50 10.55 -49.03
CA LYS A 53 40.22 10.32 -47.75
C LYS A 53 39.22 9.87 -46.68
N SER A 54 39.52 8.73 -46.07
CA SER A 54 38.60 8.07 -45.16
C SER A 54 38.81 8.58 -43.73
N ASN A 55 37.90 9.45 -43.25
CA ASN A 55 37.95 10.05 -41.91
C ASN A 55 37.63 9.05 -40.77
N LYS A 56 37.91 7.75 -40.96
CA LYS A 56 37.69 6.68 -39.98
C LYS A 56 38.34 6.97 -38.63
N PHE A 57 39.51 7.61 -38.62
CA PHE A 57 40.20 7.97 -37.37
C PHE A 57 39.33 8.88 -36.47
N TRP A 58 38.79 9.97 -37.00
CA TRP A 58 37.94 10.89 -36.23
C TRP A 58 36.57 10.30 -35.87
N LEU A 59 36.01 9.44 -36.73
CA LEU A 59 34.78 8.69 -36.41
C LEU A 59 34.98 7.69 -35.27
N LEU A 60 36.10 6.95 -35.28
CA LEU A 60 36.45 6.01 -34.20
C LEU A 60 36.80 6.74 -32.90
N LEU A 61 37.53 7.86 -32.97
CA LEU A 61 37.87 8.67 -31.81
C LEU A 61 36.62 9.31 -31.17
N GLY A 62 35.75 9.91 -31.98
CA GLY A 62 34.49 10.49 -31.52
C GLY A 62 33.52 9.44 -30.96
N GLY A 63 33.40 8.28 -31.63
CA GLY A 63 32.61 7.15 -31.13
C GLY A 63 33.14 6.57 -29.82
N GLY A 64 34.46 6.49 -29.66
CA GLY A 64 35.09 6.07 -28.40
C GLY A 64 34.84 7.04 -27.25
N ILE A 65 34.97 8.35 -27.49
CA ILE A 65 34.67 9.39 -26.50
C ILE A 65 33.18 9.37 -26.12
N PHE A 66 32.28 9.21 -27.09
CA PHE A 66 30.84 9.07 -26.84
C PHE A 66 30.51 7.83 -26.01
N ALA A 67 31.08 6.66 -26.34
CA ALA A 67 30.89 5.44 -25.57
C ALA A 67 31.39 5.56 -24.12
N ILE A 68 32.54 6.22 -23.90
CA ILE A 68 33.06 6.50 -22.55
C ILE A 68 32.12 7.44 -21.79
N LEU A 69 31.58 8.48 -22.42
CA LEU A 69 30.60 9.38 -21.79
C LEU A 69 29.31 8.65 -21.42
N VAL A 70 28.79 7.76 -22.28
CA VAL A 70 27.62 6.93 -21.98
C VAL A 70 27.89 6.00 -20.80
N VAL A 71 29.05 5.34 -20.75
CA VAL A 71 29.43 4.50 -19.61
C VAL A 71 29.57 5.32 -18.32
N ILE A 72 30.15 6.53 -18.36
CA ILE A 72 30.24 7.41 -17.20
C ILE A 72 28.85 7.87 -16.74
N LEU A 73 27.93 8.19 -17.65
CA LEU A 73 26.56 8.58 -17.30
C LEU A 73 25.75 7.40 -16.72
N LEU A 74 25.93 6.19 -17.24
CA LEU A 74 25.30 4.98 -16.69
C LEU A 74 25.88 4.63 -15.30
N LEU A 75 27.20 4.78 -15.11
CA LEU A 75 27.82 4.60 -13.79
C LEU A 75 27.38 5.69 -12.80
N LEU A 76 27.26 6.94 -13.22
CA LEU A 76 26.71 8.01 -12.37
C LEU A 76 25.24 7.76 -12.04
N GLY A 77 24.43 7.30 -13.00
CA GLY A 77 23.03 6.91 -12.75
C GLY A 77 22.93 5.76 -11.75
N ALA A 78 23.75 4.71 -11.90
CA ALA A 78 23.81 3.59 -10.97
C ALA A 78 24.35 3.98 -9.59
N ILE A 79 25.32 4.91 -9.52
CA ILE A 79 25.85 5.45 -8.26
C ILE A 79 24.81 6.35 -7.56
N ILE A 80 24.05 7.16 -8.30
CA ILE A 80 22.94 7.95 -7.73
C ILE A 80 21.85 7.00 -7.22
N TRP A 81 21.44 6.02 -8.03
CA TRP A 81 20.44 5.02 -7.63
C TRP A 81 20.86 4.18 -6.41
N ALA A 82 22.15 3.86 -6.27
CA ALA A 82 22.71 3.16 -5.11
C ALA A 82 23.21 4.08 -3.97
N LEU A 83 22.88 5.39 -4.02
CA LEU A 83 23.13 6.37 -2.95
C LEU A 83 21.88 7.15 -2.53
N LEU A 84 20.77 7.01 -3.28
CA LEU A 84 19.44 7.20 -2.74
C LEU A 84 19.18 6.04 -1.75
N PRO A 85 18.57 6.30 -0.58
CA PRO A 85 17.99 5.22 0.22
C PRO A 85 16.87 4.52 -0.58
N PRO A 86 16.40 3.33 -0.16
CA PRO A 86 15.05 2.93 -0.53
C PRO A 86 14.07 4.05 -0.13
N PRO A 87 12.96 4.25 -0.86
CA PRO A 87 11.93 5.17 -0.42
C PRO A 87 11.38 4.74 0.94
N GLU A 88 10.95 5.72 1.74
CA GLU A 88 10.23 5.53 2.98
C GLU A 88 9.06 4.54 2.84
N PHE A 89 8.80 3.73 3.87
CA PHE A 89 7.74 2.73 3.79
C PHE A 89 7.28 2.38 5.20
N GLY A 90 6.03 2.73 5.53
CA GLY A 90 5.40 2.50 6.83
C GLY A 90 5.91 3.37 7.97
N HIS A 91 7.19 3.72 8.00
CA HIS A 91 7.78 4.52 9.09
C HIS A 91 8.95 5.40 8.61
N ARG A 92 9.28 6.39 9.44
CA ARG A 92 10.40 7.32 9.21
C ARG A 92 11.76 6.61 9.12
N LEU A 93 12.44 6.75 7.99
CA LEU A 93 13.78 6.16 7.77
C LEU A 93 14.94 6.88 8.50
N ASP A 94 14.70 8.04 9.14
CA ASP A 94 15.67 8.67 10.05
C ASP A 94 15.67 8.05 11.46
N VAL A 95 14.74 7.13 11.71
CA VAL A 95 14.63 6.28 12.91
C VAL A 95 15.01 4.83 12.53
N SER A 96 15.53 4.06 13.49
CA SER A 96 15.91 2.65 13.24
C SER A 96 14.69 1.74 13.23
N HIS A 97 14.57 0.86 12.23
CA HIS A 97 13.50 -0.15 12.06
C HIS A 97 13.09 -0.84 13.37
N SER A 98 14.06 -1.38 14.11
CA SER A 98 13.82 -2.07 15.38
C SER A 98 13.21 -1.18 16.48
N THR A 99 13.17 0.13 16.33
CA THR A 99 12.52 1.05 17.28
C THR A 99 10.99 0.92 17.20
N PHE A 100 10.44 0.69 15.99
CA PHE A 100 9.02 0.46 15.78
C PHE A 100 8.62 -0.97 16.19
N GLU A 101 9.53 -1.94 16.06
CA GLU A 101 9.39 -3.30 16.62
C GLU A 101 9.47 -3.31 18.15
N ASP A 102 10.39 -2.55 18.75
CA ASP A 102 10.55 -2.45 20.20
C ASP A 102 9.36 -1.72 20.83
N LEU A 103 8.78 -0.73 20.13
CA LEU A 103 7.52 -0.09 20.49
C LEU A 103 6.34 -1.09 20.38
N GLY A 104 6.17 -1.76 19.24
CA GLY A 104 5.12 -2.76 19.01
C GLY A 104 5.20 -3.98 19.94
N ALA A 105 6.39 -4.34 20.40
CA ALA A 105 6.62 -5.40 21.39
C ALA A 105 6.59 -4.92 22.86
N ASN A 106 6.30 -3.63 23.12
CA ASN A 106 6.36 -3.01 24.45
C ASN A 106 7.67 -3.30 25.21
N LYS A 107 8.82 -3.28 24.53
CA LYS A 107 10.15 -3.40 25.15
C LYS A 107 10.63 -2.04 25.65
N GLU A 108 11.52 -2.04 26.65
CA GLU A 108 12.18 -0.82 27.16
C GLU A 108 12.74 0.07 26.02
N PRO A 109 12.41 1.37 25.93
CA PRO A 109 11.71 2.22 26.92
C PRO A 109 10.17 2.30 26.78
N TYR A 110 9.56 1.51 25.90
CA TYR A 110 8.15 1.62 25.48
C TYR A 110 7.16 0.80 26.33
N LEU A 111 7.39 0.76 27.64
CA LEU A 111 6.59 -0.05 28.56
C LEU A 111 5.20 0.55 28.83
N VAL A 112 4.18 -0.31 28.97
CA VAL A 112 2.81 0.08 29.32
C VAL A 112 2.76 0.91 30.62
N ASN A 113 3.58 0.58 31.63
CA ASN A 113 3.66 1.35 32.88
C ASN A 113 4.28 2.75 32.74
N GLU A 114 5.04 3.03 31.68
CA GLU A 114 5.53 4.37 31.35
C GLU A 114 4.51 5.16 30.48
N GLY A 115 3.34 4.56 30.20
CA GLY A 115 2.17 5.25 29.67
C GLY A 115 1.86 4.98 28.19
N TYR A 116 2.54 4.03 27.54
CA TYR A 116 2.26 3.56 26.18
C TYR A 116 1.02 2.63 26.13
N PRO A 117 0.42 2.38 24.95
CA PRO A 117 -0.61 1.35 24.77
C PRO A 117 -0.09 -0.06 25.09
N ASP A 118 -0.99 -0.98 25.42
CA ASP A 118 -0.68 -2.41 25.53
C ASP A 118 -0.88 -3.09 24.16
N PHE A 119 0.18 -3.06 23.36
CA PHE A 119 0.20 -3.65 22.02
C PHE A 119 0.16 -5.20 22.05
N SER A 120 0.27 -5.85 23.21
CA SER A 120 0.06 -7.32 23.30
C SER A 120 -1.37 -7.73 22.92
N THR A 121 -2.31 -6.78 22.90
CA THR A 121 -3.67 -6.93 22.38
C THR A 121 -3.74 -7.00 20.85
N THR A 122 -2.73 -6.52 20.13
CA THR A 122 -2.66 -6.59 18.66
C THR A 122 -2.15 -7.97 18.21
N VAL A 123 -2.90 -8.62 17.31
CA VAL A 123 -2.68 -10.01 16.86
C VAL A 123 -2.50 -10.09 15.35
N ALA A 124 -1.81 -11.12 14.87
CA ALA A 124 -1.77 -11.46 13.45
C ALA A 124 -2.84 -12.50 13.10
N ILE A 125 -3.31 -12.49 11.87
CA ILE A 125 -4.35 -13.39 11.36
C ILE A 125 -3.76 -14.21 10.20
N SER A 126 -3.99 -15.53 10.21
CA SER A 126 -3.58 -16.43 9.12
C SER A 126 -4.10 -15.93 7.78
N ASN A 127 -3.36 -16.14 6.69
CA ASN A 127 -3.73 -15.70 5.33
C ASN A 127 -3.66 -14.18 5.09
N PHE A 128 -2.83 -13.46 5.87
CA PHE A 128 -2.50 -12.02 5.76
C PHE A 128 -3.49 -11.09 6.48
N GLY A 129 -2.97 -10.22 7.35
CA GLY A 129 -3.75 -9.25 8.12
C GLY A 129 -3.49 -9.28 9.63
N SER A 130 -4.04 -8.27 10.30
CA SER A 130 -3.88 -7.96 11.72
C SER A 130 -5.25 -7.79 12.41
N GLY A 131 -5.28 -7.77 13.73
CA GLY A 131 -6.50 -7.57 14.53
C GLY A 131 -6.21 -7.12 15.96
N VAL A 132 -7.25 -6.92 16.76
CA VAL A 132 -7.14 -6.52 18.17
C VAL A 132 -8.10 -7.28 19.10
N ILE A 133 -7.55 -7.76 20.22
CA ILE A 133 -8.28 -8.48 21.27
C ILE A 133 -9.09 -7.48 22.09
N ILE A 134 -10.42 -7.56 22.03
CA ILE A 134 -11.35 -6.71 22.81
C ILE A 134 -12.21 -7.48 23.82
N GLY A 135 -12.16 -8.81 23.82
CA GLY A 135 -12.70 -9.64 24.90
C GLY A 135 -12.06 -11.03 24.95
N ASP A 136 -12.36 -11.80 26.00
CA ASP A 136 -11.81 -13.15 26.26
C ASP A 136 -11.70 -14.07 25.03
N ARG A 137 -12.63 -13.94 24.08
CA ARG A 137 -12.73 -14.78 22.86
C ARG A 137 -12.96 -13.95 21.59
N TRP A 138 -12.81 -12.63 21.67
CA TRP A 138 -13.27 -11.69 20.64
C TRP A 138 -12.13 -10.83 20.13
N VAL A 139 -11.89 -10.93 18.83
CA VAL A 139 -10.92 -10.12 18.09
C VAL A 139 -11.69 -9.28 17.06
N LEU A 140 -11.42 -7.97 17.02
CA LEU A 140 -11.81 -7.10 15.91
C LEU A 140 -10.73 -7.13 14.83
N THR A 141 -11.15 -7.01 13.57
CA THR A 141 -10.28 -6.82 12.40
C THR A 141 -11.06 -6.08 11.31
N ALA A 142 -10.42 -5.75 10.19
CA ALA A 142 -11.10 -5.18 9.04
C ALA A 142 -11.98 -6.24 8.36
N GLY A 143 -13.00 -5.78 7.65
CA GLY A 143 -13.90 -6.63 6.88
C GLY A 143 -13.16 -7.40 5.80
N HIS A 144 -12.28 -6.73 5.05
CA HIS A 144 -11.55 -7.30 3.90
C HIS A 144 -10.55 -8.42 4.26
N VAL A 145 -10.00 -8.44 5.48
CA VAL A 145 -9.05 -9.47 5.96
C VAL A 145 -9.65 -10.88 5.93
N VAL A 146 -10.98 -10.98 6.00
CA VAL A 146 -11.74 -12.24 6.12
C VAL A 146 -12.80 -12.40 5.02
N LEU A 147 -12.56 -11.83 3.82
CA LEU A 147 -13.37 -10.70 3.32
C LEU A 147 -13.10 -10.18 1.90
N ASP A 148 -12.26 -10.83 1.07
CA ASP A 148 -11.80 -10.26 -0.22
C ASP A 148 -12.19 -11.08 -1.49
N GLU A 149 -12.05 -10.48 -2.69
CA GLU A 149 -12.45 -11.02 -4.01
C GLU A 149 -11.53 -12.17 -4.45
N GLU A 150 -10.26 -12.17 -4.02
CA GLU A 150 -9.31 -13.24 -4.36
C GLU A 150 -9.60 -14.56 -3.61
N TYR A 151 -10.17 -14.48 -2.40
CA TYR A 151 -10.31 -15.63 -1.49
C TYR A 151 -11.71 -16.28 -1.47
N GLY A 152 -12.78 -15.52 -1.75
CA GLY A 152 -14.15 -16.04 -1.89
C GLY A 152 -14.90 -16.29 -0.57
N GLU A 153 -15.98 -17.10 -0.60
CA GLU A 153 -16.77 -17.43 0.60
C GLU A 153 -15.96 -18.28 1.60
N GLU A 154 -15.77 -17.75 2.81
CA GLU A 154 -14.96 -18.38 3.86
C GLU A 154 -15.43 -19.77 4.30
N GLN A 155 -14.49 -20.53 4.88
CA GLN A 155 -14.79 -21.69 5.72
C GLN A 155 -14.15 -21.46 7.11
N PRO A 156 -14.93 -21.14 8.17
CA PRO A 156 -14.39 -20.66 9.45
C PRO A 156 -13.34 -21.54 10.15
N GLY A 157 -13.28 -22.84 9.83
CA GLY A 157 -12.29 -23.78 10.38
C GLY A 157 -10.92 -23.77 9.68
N ALA A 158 -10.63 -22.78 8.83
CA ALA A 158 -9.34 -22.59 8.17
C ALA A 158 -8.45 -21.51 8.82
N TRP A 159 -9.01 -20.68 9.71
CA TRP A 159 -8.36 -19.50 10.25
C TRP A 159 -7.75 -19.73 11.64
N VAL A 160 -6.58 -19.11 11.86
CA VAL A 160 -5.83 -19.12 13.12
C VAL A 160 -5.43 -17.69 13.46
N VAL A 161 -5.63 -17.31 14.73
CA VAL A 161 -5.13 -16.05 15.29
C VAL A 161 -3.84 -16.31 16.08
N PHE A 162 -2.83 -15.48 15.85
CA PHE A 162 -1.51 -15.56 16.46
C PHE A 162 -1.34 -14.46 17.50
N VAL A 163 -1.03 -14.85 18.74
CA VAL A 163 -0.81 -13.95 19.89
C VAL A 163 0.67 -14.02 20.28
N GLY A 164 1.31 -12.86 20.36
CA GLY A 164 2.75 -12.69 20.65
C GLY A 164 3.25 -11.42 19.98
N SER A 165 4.55 -11.11 20.04
CA SER A 165 5.14 -10.02 19.24
C SER A 165 5.60 -10.46 17.84
N ASP A 166 5.58 -11.75 17.58
CA ASP A 166 6.12 -12.42 16.40
C ASP A 166 5.10 -13.49 15.96
N TYR A 167 4.60 -13.44 14.72
CA TYR A 167 3.60 -14.42 14.28
C TYR A 167 4.19 -15.78 13.88
N GLU A 168 5.50 -15.88 13.62
CA GLU A 168 6.18 -17.14 13.31
C GLU A 168 6.65 -17.85 14.58
N ASN A 169 6.99 -17.08 15.62
CA ASN A 169 7.21 -17.56 16.98
C ASN A 169 6.18 -16.96 17.96
N PRO A 170 4.88 -17.35 17.86
CA PRO A 170 3.83 -16.83 18.72
C PRO A 170 3.92 -17.39 20.15
N ASP A 171 3.49 -16.60 21.13
CA ASP A 171 3.30 -17.04 22.53
C ASP A 171 2.11 -18.00 22.64
N ALA A 172 1.06 -17.80 21.83
CA ALA A 172 -0.11 -18.67 21.74
C ALA A 172 -0.80 -18.56 20.37
N THR A 173 -1.51 -19.62 19.97
CA THR A 173 -2.38 -19.63 18.77
C THR A 173 -3.79 -20.08 19.13
N TYR A 174 -4.78 -19.55 18.41
CA TYR A 174 -6.19 -19.80 18.66
C TYR A 174 -6.94 -20.13 17.35
N ASP A 175 -7.53 -21.31 17.28
CA ASP A 175 -8.44 -21.69 16.19
C ASP A 175 -9.70 -20.81 16.22
N VAL A 176 -10.15 -20.36 15.06
CA VAL A 176 -11.39 -19.59 14.91
C VAL A 176 -12.63 -20.49 15.02
N LYS A 177 -13.67 -19.99 15.69
CA LYS A 177 -14.99 -20.65 15.85
C LYS A 177 -16.04 -20.07 14.90
N ALA A 178 -16.06 -18.75 14.74
CA ALA A 178 -16.98 -18.04 13.86
C ALA A 178 -16.36 -16.72 13.41
N ILE A 179 -16.76 -16.24 12.24
CA ILE A 179 -16.42 -14.93 11.72
C ILE A 179 -17.74 -14.22 11.41
N HIS A 180 -17.81 -12.95 11.82
CA HIS A 180 -18.99 -12.10 11.73
C HIS A 180 -18.59 -10.82 11.01
N VAL A 181 -18.85 -10.76 9.70
CA VAL A 181 -18.54 -9.60 8.85
C VAL A 181 -19.69 -8.59 8.92
N HIS A 182 -19.39 -7.29 8.93
CA HIS A 182 -20.40 -6.24 8.93
C HIS A 182 -21.27 -6.29 7.67
N PRO A 183 -22.62 -6.25 7.75
CA PRO A 183 -23.49 -6.49 6.59
C PRO A 183 -23.48 -5.36 5.55
N GLY A 184 -22.89 -4.20 5.86
CA GLY A 184 -22.57 -3.16 4.89
C GLY A 184 -21.33 -3.48 4.04
N TRP A 185 -20.39 -4.27 4.55
CA TRP A 185 -19.27 -4.78 3.74
C TRP A 185 -19.84 -5.74 2.69
N ARG A 186 -19.55 -5.47 1.41
CA ARG A 186 -19.97 -6.30 0.25
C ARG A 186 -21.48 -6.46 0.07
N ALA A 187 -22.28 -5.46 0.45
CA ALA A 187 -23.73 -5.43 0.17
C ALA A 187 -24.10 -5.55 -1.33
N ASP A 188 -23.12 -5.48 -2.23
CA ASP A 188 -23.19 -5.58 -3.70
C ASP A 188 -22.25 -6.63 -4.32
N ASN A 189 -21.37 -7.28 -3.54
CA ASN A 189 -20.28 -8.15 -4.00
C ASN A 189 -19.15 -7.43 -4.81
N SER A 190 -18.83 -6.17 -4.51
CA SER A 190 -17.57 -5.54 -4.95
C SER A 190 -16.76 -5.01 -3.78
N ASN A 191 -15.46 -4.75 -4.03
CA ASN A 191 -14.57 -4.06 -3.09
C ASN A 191 -14.81 -2.53 -2.96
N ASP A 192 -15.87 -2.00 -3.59
CA ASP A 192 -16.25 -0.57 -3.49
C ASP A 192 -16.73 -0.17 -2.06
N GLY A 193 -16.81 -1.11 -1.11
CA GLY A 193 -17.18 -0.84 0.29
C GLY A 193 -16.18 0.05 1.06
N LEU A 194 -14.95 0.19 0.55
CA LEU A 194 -13.85 0.91 1.19
C LEU A 194 -14.08 2.43 1.35
N GLU A 195 -15.04 3.05 0.66
CA GLU A 195 -15.31 4.49 0.78
C GLU A 195 -16.34 4.85 1.87
N TYR A 196 -17.05 3.85 2.41
CA TYR A 196 -18.18 4.05 3.34
C TYR A 196 -17.88 3.84 4.82
N GLY A 197 -16.65 3.43 5.19
CA GLY A 197 -16.28 3.22 6.59
C GLY A 197 -17.02 2.07 7.24
N VAL A 198 -17.25 0.98 6.50
CA VAL A 198 -17.96 -0.24 6.96
C VAL A 198 -17.09 -1.51 6.89
N ASP A 199 -15.78 -1.32 6.71
CA ASP A 199 -14.77 -2.36 6.58
C ASP A 199 -14.37 -2.89 7.98
N ILE A 200 -15.24 -3.71 8.57
CA ILE A 200 -15.07 -4.27 9.92
C ILE A 200 -15.62 -5.70 10.04
N ALA A 201 -14.93 -6.54 10.83
CA ALA A 201 -15.33 -7.89 11.16
C ALA A 201 -14.98 -8.27 12.61
N LEU A 202 -15.75 -9.21 13.16
CA LEU A 202 -15.56 -9.82 14.48
C LEU A 202 -15.20 -11.29 14.32
N ILE A 203 -14.10 -11.71 14.93
CA ILE A 203 -13.66 -13.11 15.01
C ILE A 203 -13.98 -13.63 16.41
N GLU A 204 -14.77 -14.69 16.50
CA GLU A 204 -14.95 -15.47 17.73
C GLU A 204 -13.96 -16.63 17.75
N LEU A 205 -13.16 -16.74 18.80
CA LEU A 205 -12.20 -17.82 19.00
C LEU A 205 -12.85 -19.06 19.63
N THR A 206 -12.26 -20.24 19.40
CA THR A 206 -12.70 -21.52 19.99
C THR A 206 -12.53 -21.61 21.50
N SER A 207 -11.53 -20.93 22.06
CA SER A 207 -11.18 -20.93 23.49
C SER A 207 -10.75 -19.53 23.96
N SER A 208 -10.70 -19.30 25.28
CA SER A 208 -10.39 -17.97 25.83
C SER A 208 -8.89 -17.68 25.82
N ILE A 209 -8.55 -16.47 25.40
CA ILE A 209 -7.19 -15.92 25.39
C ILE A 209 -6.62 -15.91 26.81
N GLN A 210 -5.31 -16.14 26.93
CA GLN A 210 -4.58 -16.19 28.21
C GLN A 210 -3.40 -15.22 28.17
N GLY A 211 -3.07 -14.61 29.32
CA GLY A 211 -1.88 -13.75 29.47
C GLY A 211 -2.05 -12.30 29.00
N VAL A 212 -2.92 -12.05 28.02
CA VAL A 212 -3.27 -10.69 27.52
C VAL A 212 -4.54 -10.20 28.22
N THR A 213 -4.56 -8.91 28.59
CA THR A 213 -5.80 -8.23 29.04
C THR A 213 -6.48 -7.60 27.82
N PRO A 214 -7.76 -7.87 27.54
CA PRO A 214 -8.41 -7.29 26.36
C PRO A 214 -8.42 -5.76 26.37
N ALA A 215 -8.24 -5.16 25.19
CA ALA A 215 -8.21 -3.73 25.00
C ALA A 215 -9.59 -3.09 25.25
N PRO A 216 -9.65 -1.96 25.97
CA PRO A 216 -10.80 -1.07 25.91
C PRO A 216 -11.05 -0.61 24.46
N TRP A 217 -12.32 -0.50 24.08
CA TRP A 217 -12.75 -0.10 22.74
C TRP A 217 -13.81 1.00 22.86
N ALA A 218 -13.88 1.91 21.90
CA ALA A 218 -14.82 3.02 21.93
C ALA A 218 -16.23 2.51 21.60
N ASN A 219 -17.09 2.39 22.63
CA ASN A 219 -18.42 1.78 22.53
C ASN A 219 -19.58 2.78 22.35
N SER A 220 -19.27 4.06 22.09
CA SER A 220 -20.18 5.03 21.44
C SER A 220 -19.35 6.18 20.84
N THR A 221 -19.91 6.94 19.90
CA THR A 221 -19.22 8.06 19.23
C THR A 221 -18.94 9.23 20.17
N GLU A 222 -19.80 9.47 21.18
CA GLU A 222 -19.59 10.56 22.14
C GLU A 222 -18.36 10.36 23.05
N LEU A 223 -17.70 9.19 22.99
CA LEU A 223 -16.45 8.91 23.71
C LEU A 223 -15.20 9.44 22.98
N ASP A 224 -15.20 9.51 21.65
CA ASP A 224 -14.05 9.89 20.82
C ASP A 224 -14.26 11.13 19.93
N ASP A 225 -15.50 11.62 19.77
CA ASP A 225 -15.90 12.83 19.01
C ASP A 225 -15.05 14.09 19.16
N GLN A 226 -14.38 14.29 20.31
CA GLN A 226 -13.79 15.57 20.72
C GLN A 226 -12.26 15.55 20.83
N PHE A 227 -11.61 14.63 20.09
CA PHE A 227 -10.17 14.34 20.21
C PHE A 227 -9.33 14.62 18.95
N LEU A 228 -9.81 15.45 18.01
CA LEU A 228 -8.96 15.97 16.93
C LEU A 228 -7.70 16.67 17.51
N ASP A 229 -6.62 16.71 16.72
CA ASP A 229 -5.28 17.18 17.12
C ASP A 229 -4.62 16.35 18.25
N SER A 230 -5.15 15.16 18.61
CA SER A 230 -4.60 14.30 19.67
C SER A 230 -3.59 13.27 19.15
N LEU A 231 -2.63 12.89 20.02
CA LEU A 231 -1.73 11.77 19.77
C LEU A 231 -2.49 10.43 19.75
N ILE A 232 -2.36 9.71 18.64
CA ILE A 232 -2.78 8.32 18.48
C ILE A 232 -1.57 7.40 18.29
N TYR A 233 -1.78 6.11 18.50
CA TYR A 233 -0.83 5.06 18.12
C TYR A 233 -1.56 4.01 17.28
N SER A 234 -0.91 3.46 16.27
CA SER A 234 -1.42 2.33 15.49
C SER A 234 -0.42 1.17 15.52
N SER A 235 -0.88 -0.07 15.29
CA SER A 235 -0.02 -1.25 15.34
C SER A 235 -0.54 -2.39 14.46
N GLY A 236 0.38 -3.19 13.92
CA GLY A 236 0.06 -4.35 13.08
C GLY A 236 1.30 -5.17 12.70
N PHE A 237 1.07 -6.13 11.81
CA PHE A 237 2.07 -7.07 11.27
C PHE A 237 2.22 -6.91 9.75
N GLY A 238 2.32 -5.67 9.28
CA GLY A 238 2.57 -5.34 7.88
C GLY A 238 3.85 -5.97 7.32
N ASP A 239 3.84 -6.27 6.02
CA ASP A 239 4.96 -6.87 5.31
C ASP A 239 5.86 -5.79 4.68
N TYR A 240 7.12 -5.77 5.10
CA TYR A 240 8.16 -4.86 4.62
C TYR A 240 9.13 -5.54 3.61
N GLY A 241 8.80 -6.79 3.22
CA GLY A 241 9.62 -7.74 2.46
C GLY A 241 10.28 -7.23 1.19
N ASP A 242 9.50 -6.60 0.32
CA ASP A 242 9.96 -6.15 -1.00
C ASP A 242 10.62 -4.75 -1.01
N VAL A 243 10.58 -4.02 0.12
CA VAL A 243 10.96 -2.60 0.20
C VAL A 243 12.14 -2.32 1.12
N ILE A 244 12.30 -3.10 2.19
CA ILE A 244 13.34 -2.91 3.21
C ILE A 244 14.28 -4.14 3.26
N ASP A 245 15.56 -3.89 3.56
CA ASP A 245 16.52 -4.89 4.04
C ASP A 245 17.15 -4.33 5.33
N ASP A 246 16.59 -4.71 6.48
CA ASP A 246 17.11 -4.33 7.80
C ASP A 246 18.14 -5.34 8.34
N GLY A 247 18.44 -6.40 7.58
CA GLY A 247 19.35 -7.47 7.95
C GLY A 247 18.79 -8.52 8.93
N SER A 248 17.48 -8.50 9.22
CA SER A 248 16.82 -9.53 10.04
C SER A 248 16.76 -10.90 9.36
N GLY A 249 16.43 -10.94 8.06
CA GLY A 249 16.37 -12.17 7.26
C GLY A 249 15.27 -12.11 6.19
N ASP A 250 14.72 -13.27 5.84
CA ASP A 250 13.64 -13.40 4.84
C ASP A 250 12.23 -13.11 5.42
N TYR A 251 12.11 -12.59 6.66
CA TYR A 251 10.86 -12.63 7.45
C TYR A 251 10.62 -11.37 8.29
N TYR A 252 9.59 -10.59 7.93
CA TYR A 252 9.13 -9.41 8.66
C TYR A 252 8.04 -9.73 9.70
N SER A 253 8.19 -10.82 10.44
CA SER A 253 7.15 -11.38 11.33
C SER A 253 6.86 -10.58 12.61
N GLN A 254 7.64 -9.54 12.89
CA GLN A 254 7.57 -8.77 14.14
C GLN A 254 6.52 -7.66 14.06
N ARG A 255 5.65 -7.61 15.07
CA ARG A 255 4.68 -6.53 15.25
C ARG A 255 5.37 -5.18 15.33
N ARG A 256 4.93 -4.24 14.51
CA ARG A 256 5.34 -2.84 14.55
C ARG A 256 4.24 -2.00 15.19
N ALA A 257 4.63 -0.86 15.75
CA ALA A 257 3.70 0.19 16.16
C ALA A 257 4.34 1.55 15.93
N TRP A 258 3.51 2.53 15.62
CA TRP A 258 3.90 3.91 15.29
C TRP A 258 2.94 4.91 15.93
N LYS A 259 3.29 6.19 15.86
CA LYS A 259 2.46 7.33 16.28
C LYS A 259 1.85 8.00 15.06
N ASN A 260 0.74 8.71 15.25
CA ASN A 260 0.35 9.82 14.38
C ASN A 260 -0.53 10.82 15.18
N THR A 261 -1.01 11.88 14.53
CA THR A 261 -2.01 12.83 15.03
C THR A 261 -3.41 12.41 14.56
N LEU A 262 -4.47 12.70 15.31
CA LEU A 262 -5.85 12.45 14.87
C LEU A 262 -6.38 13.67 14.08
N ASP A 263 -6.26 13.62 12.76
CA ASP A 263 -6.57 14.77 11.89
C ASP A 263 -8.01 14.79 11.37
N ARG A 264 -8.66 13.64 11.17
CA ARG A 264 -10.11 13.56 10.88
C ARG A 264 -10.78 12.46 11.68
N LEU A 265 -12.03 12.74 12.01
CA LEU A 265 -12.99 11.80 12.56
C LEU A 265 -14.32 12.01 11.85
N SER A 266 -15.02 10.94 11.47
CA SER A 266 -16.36 11.00 10.88
C SER A 266 -17.19 9.77 11.20
N ASP A 267 -18.50 9.91 11.07
CA ASP A 267 -19.57 8.96 11.35
C ASP A 267 -20.79 9.28 10.46
N ASP A 268 -21.94 8.65 10.74
CA ASP A 268 -23.20 8.78 10.00
C ASP A 268 -23.08 8.52 8.48
N ILE A 269 -22.06 7.78 8.04
CA ILE A 269 -21.84 7.47 6.63
C ILE A 269 -22.81 6.35 6.21
N ASP A 270 -23.91 6.72 5.53
CA ASP A 270 -24.92 5.83 4.94
C ASP A 270 -24.38 5.18 3.64
N PRO A 271 -24.12 3.86 3.59
CA PRO A 271 -23.70 3.21 2.34
C PRO A 271 -24.87 3.14 1.35
N PRO A 272 -24.66 3.35 0.05
CA PRO A 272 -25.72 3.61 -0.94
C PRO A 272 -26.64 2.42 -1.26
N LYS A 273 -26.46 1.28 -0.58
CA LYS A 273 -27.13 0.01 -0.87
C LYS A 273 -27.61 -0.63 0.43
N LYS A 274 -28.90 -0.95 0.46
CA LYS A 274 -29.60 -1.33 1.68
C LYS A 274 -29.27 -2.74 2.17
N TYR A 275 -28.95 -2.85 3.46
CA TYR A 275 -28.72 -4.10 4.19
C TYR A 275 -29.59 -4.17 5.46
N SER A 276 -29.56 -5.32 6.15
CA SER A 276 -30.30 -5.46 7.42
C SER A 276 -29.61 -4.65 8.52
N GLY A 277 -30.30 -3.65 9.06
CA GLY A 277 -29.76 -2.73 10.07
C GLY A 277 -29.14 -1.45 9.48
N ASP A 278 -29.38 -1.15 8.19
CA ASP A 278 -28.86 0.06 7.54
C ASP A 278 -29.45 1.39 8.05
N ASP A 279 -30.45 1.33 8.93
CA ASP A 279 -31.02 2.47 9.64
C ASP A 279 -30.33 2.76 11.00
N VAL A 280 -29.31 1.98 11.37
CA VAL A 280 -28.55 2.09 12.63
C VAL A 280 -27.05 1.89 12.43
N TRP A 281 -26.65 0.88 11.66
CA TRP A 281 -25.25 0.46 11.50
C TRP A 281 -24.57 1.19 10.34
N GLN A 282 -24.41 2.50 10.51
CA GLN A 282 -23.70 3.38 9.57
C GLN A 282 -22.18 3.25 9.74
N GLY A 283 -21.42 3.76 8.77
CA GLY A 283 -19.95 3.74 8.81
C GLY A 283 -19.31 5.04 9.31
N GLY A 284 -17.99 5.00 9.50
CA GLY A 284 -17.21 6.15 9.95
C GLY A 284 -15.70 5.96 9.76
N TRP A 285 -14.94 7.06 9.86
CA TRP A 285 -13.50 7.08 9.67
C TRP A 285 -12.73 7.69 10.85
N VAL A 286 -11.57 7.11 11.12
CA VAL A 286 -10.44 7.68 11.85
C VAL A 286 -9.32 7.86 10.82
N VAL A 287 -8.92 9.11 10.54
CA VAL A 287 -7.94 9.41 9.48
C VAL A 287 -6.80 10.28 10.02
N TYR A 288 -5.60 9.96 9.57
CA TYR A 288 -4.37 10.72 9.76
C TYR A 288 -3.57 10.73 8.44
N ASP A 289 -2.55 11.58 8.35
CA ASP A 289 -1.60 11.55 7.23
C ASP A 289 -0.14 11.41 7.67
N PHE A 290 0.69 10.82 6.82
CA PHE A 290 2.09 10.53 7.15
C PHE A 290 2.99 11.72 6.80
N ASP A 291 3.26 12.60 7.76
CA ASP A 291 4.11 13.76 7.57
C ASP A 291 5.58 13.37 7.33
N SER A 292 6.21 14.10 6.41
CA SER A 292 7.68 14.10 6.26
C SER A 292 8.39 14.84 7.41
N PRO A 293 9.58 14.39 7.86
CA PRO A 293 10.45 15.15 8.77
C PRO A 293 10.86 16.54 8.23
N GLU A 294 10.92 16.65 6.90
CA GLU A 294 11.20 17.86 6.14
C GLU A 294 10.03 18.87 6.11
N GLY A 295 8.79 18.40 6.33
CA GLY A 295 7.56 19.20 6.29
C GLY A 295 7.13 19.63 4.88
N ASP A 296 7.54 18.90 3.84
CA ASP A 296 7.14 19.11 2.44
C ASP A 296 6.09 18.12 1.91
N TYR A 297 5.84 17.02 2.65
CA TYR A 297 4.67 16.16 2.51
C TYR A 297 3.68 16.40 3.64
N ASN A 298 2.44 16.68 3.24
CA ASN A 298 1.23 16.76 4.06
C ASN A 298 0.02 16.75 3.10
N SER A 299 -0.86 15.76 3.21
CA SER A 299 -1.98 15.51 2.29
C SER A 299 -3.34 15.89 2.88
N LEU A 300 -3.47 16.00 4.20
CA LEU A 300 -4.66 16.56 4.87
C LEU A 300 -4.60 18.10 5.04
N ALA A 301 -3.64 18.77 4.41
CA ALA A 301 -3.57 20.22 4.27
C ALA A 301 -4.83 20.80 3.63
N LYS A 302 -5.14 22.06 3.99
CA LYS A 302 -6.39 22.73 3.60
C LYS A 302 -6.46 23.04 2.09
N GLY A 303 -7.00 22.09 1.35
CA GLY A 303 -7.36 22.22 -0.06
C GLY A 303 -6.83 21.09 -0.94
N GLU A 304 -5.89 20.28 -0.47
CA GLU A 304 -5.25 19.27 -1.32
C GLU A 304 -6.23 18.14 -1.69
N ASN A 305 -7.04 17.68 -0.73
CA ASN A 305 -8.02 16.61 -0.93
C ASN A 305 -9.41 17.06 -1.43
N SER A 306 -9.68 18.35 -1.72
CA SER A 306 -11.06 18.82 -1.96
C SER A 306 -11.76 18.24 -3.20
N ASP A 307 -10.99 17.82 -4.19
CA ASP A 307 -11.47 17.34 -5.49
C ASP A 307 -10.80 16.01 -5.90
N GLY A 308 -10.15 15.32 -4.94
CA GLY A 308 -9.38 14.09 -5.16
C GLY A 308 -10.18 12.79 -4.99
N MET A 309 -9.51 11.66 -5.23
CA MET A 309 -10.06 10.30 -5.01
C MET A 309 -10.49 10.09 -3.56
N PHE A 310 -9.73 10.65 -2.61
CA PHE A 310 -10.00 10.59 -1.16
C PHE A 310 -10.85 11.77 -0.64
N SER A 311 -11.56 12.51 -1.51
CA SER A 311 -12.35 13.68 -1.09
C SER A 311 -13.46 13.40 -0.06
N TYR A 312 -13.82 12.12 0.14
CA TYR A 312 -14.75 11.69 1.19
C TYR A 312 -14.16 11.71 2.61
N VAL A 313 -12.84 11.86 2.81
CA VAL A 313 -12.24 12.13 4.15
C VAL A 313 -12.62 13.51 4.71
N GLY A 314 -13.29 14.34 3.91
CA GLY A 314 -13.83 15.63 4.33
C GLY A 314 -12.81 16.78 4.35
N VAL A 315 -13.32 17.97 4.64
CA VAL A 315 -12.55 19.22 4.60
C VAL A 315 -11.97 19.57 5.98
N GLY A 316 -10.69 19.96 6.02
CA GLY A 316 -10.01 20.33 7.26
C GLY A 316 -8.63 20.94 6.99
N ASN A 317 -7.70 20.70 7.92
CA ASN A 317 -6.25 20.94 7.82
C ASN A 317 -5.58 19.97 8.81
N SER A 318 -4.39 19.44 8.56
CA SER A 318 -3.57 18.71 9.56
C SER A 318 -2.38 19.58 10.03
N SER A 319 -1.60 19.10 11.00
CA SER A 319 -0.24 19.61 11.21
C SER A 319 0.68 19.08 10.12
N SER A 320 1.73 19.81 9.72
CA SER A 320 2.78 19.36 8.78
C SER A 320 4.14 19.19 9.48
N VAL A 321 4.14 18.50 10.61
CA VAL A 321 5.26 18.40 11.58
C VAL A 321 5.32 17.00 12.17
N ALA A 322 6.02 16.10 11.46
CA ALA A 322 6.16 14.69 11.81
C ALA A 322 6.61 14.44 13.27
N LEU A 323 5.86 13.58 13.96
CA LEU A 323 6.16 13.06 15.29
C LEU A 323 7.45 12.21 15.31
N ASP A 324 8.01 12.05 16.50
CA ASP A 324 9.31 11.39 16.74
C ASP A 324 9.37 9.90 16.35
N LEU A 325 8.22 9.23 16.32
CA LEU A 325 8.04 7.85 15.84
C LEU A 325 6.83 7.76 14.91
N GLU A 326 6.73 8.69 13.96
CA GLU A 326 5.61 8.70 13.01
C GLU A 326 5.71 7.60 11.95
N GLY A 327 4.53 7.16 11.50
CA GLY A 327 4.34 6.16 10.45
C GLY A 327 2.91 6.11 9.94
N THR A 328 2.67 5.11 9.09
CA THR A 328 1.39 4.70 8.49
C THR A 328 1.39 3.18 8.35
N SER A 329 0.22 2.60 8.04
CA SER A 329 0.07 1.18 7.72
C SER A 329 0.72 0.82 6.38
N VAL A 330 1.30 -0.39 6.31
CA VAL A 330 1.66 -1.05 5.04
C VAL A 330 0.78 -2.30 4.84
N PRO A 331 0.78 -2.95 3.65
CA PRO A 331 0.00 -4.16 3.42
C PRO A 331 0.26 -5.22 4.50
N GLY A 332 -0.80 -5.69 5.17
CA GLY A 332 -0.73 -6.65 6.29
C GLY A 332 -0.98 -6.03 7.67
N ASP A 333 -0.80 -4.72 7.82
CA ASP A 333 -1.29 -3.97 8.99
C ASP A 333 -2.83 -3.84 8.98
N SER A 334 -3.47 -4.15 7.86
CA SER A 334 -4.92 -4.31 7.67
C SER A 334 -5.63 -4.94 8.87
N GLY A 335 -6.65 -4.29 9.40
CA GLY A 335 -7.39 -4.70 10.60
C GLY A 335 -6.69 -4.45 11.93
N GLY A 336 -5.44 -4.00 11.93
CA GLY A 336 -4.68 -3.60 13.11
C GLY A 336 -5.31 -2.39 13.82
N PRO A 337 -5.20 -2.30 15.15
CA PRO A 337 -5.84 -1.24 15.93
C PRO A 337 -5.15 0.11 15.84
N THR A 338 -5.96 1.17 15.89
CA THR A 338 -5.58 2.54 16.23
C THR A 338 -6.14 2.91 17.60
N TYR A 339 -5.26 3.31 18.52
CA TYR A 339 -5.55 3.64 19.92
C TYR A 339 -5.49 5.15 20.20
N LEU A 340 -6.44 5.64 20.99
CA LEU A 340 -6.52 7.01 21.50
C LEU A 340 -6.59 7.00 23.04
N LYS A 341 -6.06 8.04 23.70
CA LYS A 341 -6.02 8.10 25.17
C LYS A 341 -7.24 8.79 25.79
N ILE A 342 -8.31 8.02 25.99
CA ILE A 342 -9.60 8.50 26.52
C ILE A 342 -9.61 8.33 28.05
N ASN A 343 -9.95 9.40 28.78
CA ASN A 343 -10.01 9.42 30.26
C ASN A 343 -8.75 8.94 31.03
N GLY A 344 -7.60 8.82 30.34
CA GLY A 344 -6.32 8.36 30.88
C GLY A 344 -5.95 6.92 30.52
N GLU A 345 -6.86 6.17 29.90
CA GLU A 345 -6.70 4.80 29.43
C GLU A 345 -6.53 4.78 27.90
N TRP A 346 -5.90 3.75 27.33
CA TRP A 346 -5.76 3.62 25.88
C TRP A 346 -6.90 2.77 25.31
N THR A 347 -7.65 3.36 24.39
CA THR A 347 -8.89 2.81 23.85
C THR A 347 -8.79 2.67 22.34
N VAL A 348 -9.17 1.52 21.79
CA VAL A 348 -9.26 1.30 20.33
C VAL A 348 -10.39 2.17 19.77
N ILE A 349 -10.06 3.05 18.83
CA ILE A 349 -11.02 3.91 18.11
C ILE A 349 -11.13 3.56 16.61
N GLY A 350 -10.11 2.92 16.04
CA GLY A 350 -10.06 2.62 14.60
C GLY A 350 -9.41 1.27 14.31
N LEU A 351 -9.68 0.73 13.12
CA LEU A 351 -9.04 -0.46 12.56
C LEU A 351 -8.52 -0.13 11.16
N THR A 352 -7.25 -0.41 10.87
CA THR A 352 -6.61 -0.13 9.57
C THR A 352 -7.44 -0.71 8.41
N SER A 353 -7.93 0.14 7.50
CA SER A 353 -8.69 -0.31 6.33
C SER A 353 -7.84 -0.23 5.08
N HIS A 354 -7.39 0.97 4.69
CA HIS A 354 -6.65 1.17 3.45
C HIS A 354 -5.90 2.52 3.46
N GLY A 355 -5.00 2.69 2.48
CA GLY A 355 -4.22 3.91 2.28
C GLY A 355 -4.44 4.54 0.89
N SER A 356 -3.56 5.48 0.56
CA SER A 356 -3.59 6.29 -0.66
C SER A 356 -2.31 6.22 -1.50
N THR A 357 -1.16 6.00 -0.84
CA THR A 357 0.16 5.86 -1.45
C THR A 357 0.96 4.76 -0.76
N ASP A 358 0.32 3.62 -0.47
CA ASP A 358 0.93 2.35 -0.06
C ASP A 358 2.12 2.47 0.92
N GLY A 359 2.03 3.35 1.94
CA GLY A 359 3.07 3.51 2.96
C GLY A 359 4.12 4.61 2.78
N TYR A 360 4.11 5.38 1.67
CA TYR A 360 5.05 6.50 1.42
C TYR A 360 4.69 7.79 2.19
N TYR A 361 5.60 8.77 2.31
CA TYR A 361 5.25 10.07 2.92
C TYR A 361 4.09 10.74 2.15
N GLY A 362 3.21 11.41 2.88
CA GLY A 362 1.95 11.96 2.37
C GLY A 362 0.83 10.93 2.26
N ASP A 363 1.02 9.69 2.70
CA ASP A 363 -0.05 8.69 2.72
C ASP A 363 -1.17 9.08 3.71
N LEU A 364 -2.40 9.09 3.20
CA LEU A 364 -3.64 9.18 3.96
C LEU A 364 -3.99 7.78 4.50
N ALA A 365 -3.94 7.57 5.81
CA ALA A 365 -4.30 6.30 6.44
C ALA A 365 -5.77 6.31 6.89
N LEU A 366 -6.62 5.52 6.22
CA LEU A 366 -8.04 5.41 6.56
C LEU A 366 -8.28 4.19 7.44
N ASN A 367 -8.84 4.43 8.63
CA ASN A 367 -9.12 3.41 9.64
C ASN A 367 -10.63 3.40 9.95
N THR A 368 -11.30 2.26 9.84
CA THR A 368 -12.73 2.11 10.11
C THR A 368 -13.03 2.50 11.57
N ARG A 369 -13.90 3.50 11.81
CA ARG A 369 -14.20 4.02 13.15
C ARG A 369 -15.00 3.01 13.97
N VAL A 370 -14.40 2.45 15.01
CA VAL A 370 -14.97 1.38 15.85
C VAL A 370 -16.24 1.85 16.57
N SER A 371 -16.28 3.10 17.03
CA SER A 371 -17.42 3.68 17.75
C SER A 371 -18.68 3.82 16.90
N SER A 372 -18.57 4.02 15.58
CA SER A 372 -19.70 4.00 14.64
C SER A 372 -20.38 2.62 14.55
N HIS A 373 -19.67 1.55 14.91
CA HIS A 373 -20.17 0.17 14.82
C HIS A 373 -20.56 -0.45 16.17
N ALA A 374 -20.61 0.32 17.26
CA ALA A 374 -20.84 -0.22 18.60
C ALA A 374 -22.15 -1.04 18.72
N ASP A 375 -23.25 -0.55 18.15
CA ASP A 375 -24.53 -1.27 18.11
C ASP A 375 -24.45 -2.58 17.31
N TRP A 376 -23.64 -2.63 16.24
CA TRP A 376 -23.41 -3.86 15.48
C TRP A 376 -22.57 -4.85 16.28
N ILE A 377 -21.45 -4.40 16.85
CA ILE A 377 -20.56 -5.18 17.71
C ILE A 377 -21.37 -5.83 18.85
N CYS A 378 -22.14 -5.02 19.58
CA CYS A 378 -22.95 -5.49 20.70
C CYS A 378 -24.12 -6.39 20.27
N SER A 379 -24.66 -6.24 19.04
CA SER A 379 -25.68 -7.17 18.53
C SER A 379 -25.16 -8.60 18.31
N ILE A 380 -23.84 -8.75 18.06
CA ILE A 380 -23.17 -10.03 17.84
C ILE A 380 -22.67 -10.62 19.16
N THR A 381 -22.00 -9.83 20.00
CA THR A 381 -21.34 -10.33 21.21
C THR A 381 -22.23 -10.33 22.44
N GLY A 382 -23.19 -9.39 22.52
CA GLY A 382 -23.90 -9.05 23.75
C GLY A 382 -22.95 -8.79 24.92
N ASN A 383 -23.38 -9.15 26.12
CA ASN A 383 -22.64 -8.99 27.39
C ASN A 383 -21.37 -9.87 27.50
N ALA A 384 -20.87 -10.46 26.41
CA ALA A 384 -19.54 -11.07 26.34
C ALA A 384 -18.41 -10.03 26.13
N LEU A 385 -18.77 -8.79 25.77
CA LEU A 385 -17.86 -7.64 25.79
C LEU A 385 -18.26 -6.66 26.90
N THR A 386 -17.25 -6.02 27.49
CA THR A 386 -17.47 -4.82 28.31
C THR A 386 -17.85 -3.66 27.38
N GLY A 387 -18.85 -2.87 27.77
CA GLY A 387 -19.40 -1.77 26.94
C GLY A 387 -20.73 -2.11 26.24
N CYS A 388 -21.16 -3.37 26.25
CA CYS A 388 -22.47 -3.79 25.74
C CYS A 388 -23.45 -4.03 26.91
N GLU A 389 -24.52 -3.22 27.00
CA GLU A 389 -25.57 -3.31 28.03
C GLU A 389 -26.77 -4.19 27.64
#